data_AF-A0A347WMA6-F1
#
_entry.id   AF-A0A347WMA6-F1
#
_cell.length_a   1.000
_cell.length_b   1.000
_cell.length_c   1.000
_cell.angle_alpha   90.00
_cell.angle_beta   90.00
_cell.angle_gamma   90.00
#
_symmetry.space_group_name_H-M   'P 1'
#
loop_
_entity.id
_entity.type
_entity.pdbx_description
1 polymer ?
#
loop_
_entity_poly.entity_id
_entity_poly.type
_entity_poly.pdbx_seq_one_letter_code
_entity_poly.pdbx_strand_id
1 'polypeptide(L)'
;MVEEAKYDGFYCVCTNLEGDTEKIVAINHQRWEIEESFRIMKTEFKARPVYLHRETRIEAHFLVCFIALLVYRIVSQLLGDQ
;
A
#
# COMPACT_ATOMS: atom_id res chain seq x y z
N MET A 1 2.82 -16.69 26.04
CA MET A 1 4.02 -15.97 26.54
C MET A 1 5.32 -16.76 26.33
N VAL A 2 5.57 -17.91 26.98
CA VAL A 2 6.86 -18.65 26.78
C VAL A 2 6.99 -19.28 25.39
N GLU A 3 5.88 -19.76 24.80
CA GLU A 3 5.85 -20.33 23.44
C GLU A 3 6.11 -19.27 22.36
N GLU A 4 5.58 -18.06 22.55
CA GLU A 4 5.70 -16.95 21.61
C GLU A 4 7.12 -16.37 21.58
N ALA A 5 7.82 -16.36 22.72
CA ALA A 5 9.21 -15.91 22.82
C ALA A 5 10.19 -16.77 21.99
N LYS A 6 9.85 -18.02 21.65
CA LYS A 6 10.67 -18.85 20.76
C LYS A 6 10.67 -18.34 19.31
N TYR A 7 9.67 -17.55 18.94
CA TYR A 7 9.48 -17.03 17.59
C TYR A 7 9.79 -15.53 17.49
N ASP A 8 10.32 -14.93 18.56
CA ASP A 8 10.78 -13.54 18.52
C ASP A 8 11.88 -13.38 17.46
N GLY A 9 11.67 -12.42 16.54
CA GLY A 9 12.56 -12.16 15.40
C GLY A 9 12.20 -12.87 14.10
N PHE A 10 11.19 -13.76 14.09
CA PHE A 10 10.68 -14.37 12.86
C PHE A 10 9.50 -13.59 12.29
N TYR A 11 9.52 -13.32 10.99
CA TYR A 11 8.37 -12.75 10.27
C TYR A 11 7.52 -13.88 9.68
N CYS A 12 6.36 -14.14 10.27
CA CYS A 12 5.45 -15.20 9.82
C CYS A 12 4.40 -14.64 8.83
N VAL A 13 4.20 -15.34 7.71
CA VAL A 13 3.15 -15.05 6.74
C VAL A 13 2.06 -16.12 6.84
N CYS A 14 0.88 -15.74 7.32
CA CYS A 14 -0.32 -16.58 7.31
C CYS A 14 -1.15 -16.28 6.06
N THR A 15 -1.45 -17.28 5.25
CA THR A 15 -2.27 -17.14 4.04
C THR A 15 -3.18 -18.35 3.85
N ASN A 16 -4.33 -18.13 3.22
CA ASN A 16 -5.20 -19.20 2.72
C ASN A 16 -4.82 -19.65 1.30
N LEU A 17 -3.77 -19.05 0.71
CA LEU A 17 -3.25 -19.44 -0.59
C LEU A 17 -2.43 -20.72 -0.45
N GLU A 18 -2.80 -21.74 -1.21
CA GLU A 18 -1.99 -22.96 -1.37
C GLU A 18 -0.97 -22.75 -2.48
N GLY A 19 0.30 -23.08 -2.24
CA GLY A 19 1.35 -22.89 -3.22
C GLY A 19 2.74 -23.00 -2.63
N ASP A 20 3.74 -22.85 -3.49
CA ASP A 20 5.13 -22.84 -3.08
C ASP A 20 5.44 -21.63 -2.19
N THR A 21 6.20 -21.86 -1.12
CA THR A 21 6.57 -20.86 -0.12
C THR A 21 7.25 -19.64 -0.74
N GLU A 22 8.12 -19.83 -1.73
CA GLU A 22 8.81 -18.75 -2.42
C GLU A 22 7.82 -17.80 -3.14
N LYS A 23 6.80 -18.37 -3.79
CA LYS A 23 5.75 -17.59 -4.46
C LYS A 23 4.89 -16.83 -3.47
N ILE A 24 4.53 -17.46 -2.35
CA ILE A 24 3.74 -16.82 -1.29
C ILE A 24 4.49 -15.62 -0.71
N VAL A 25 5.79 -15.76 -0.45
CA VAL A 25 6.64 -14.68 0.04
C VAL A 25 6.75 -13.55 -0.99
N ALA A 26 6.95 -13.88 -2.28
CA ALA A 26 7.01 -12.89 -3.35
C ALA A 26 5.70 -12.09 -3.50
N ILE A 27 4.55 -12.76 -3.43
CA ILE A 27 3.23 -12.10 -3.45
C ILE A 27 3.04 -11.22 -2.21
N ASN A 28 3.46 -11.68 -1.03
CA ASN A 28 3.35 -10.87 0.18
C ASN A 28 4.21 -9.59 0.08
N HIS A 29 5.37 -9.65 -0.56
CA HIS A 29 6.24 -8.50 -0.79
C HIS A 29 5.56 -7.39 -1.59
N GLN A 30 4.68 -7.72 -2.53
CA GLN A 30 3.91 -6.73 -3.31
C GLN A 30 2.97 -5.87 -2.45
N ARG A 31 2.66 -6.28 -1.21
CA ARG A 31 1.87 -5.45 -0.27
C ARG A 31 2.58 -4.15 0.07
N TRP A 32 3.91 -4.14 0.07
CA TRP A 32 4.67 -2.93 0.34
C TRP A 32 4.40 -1.84 -0.71
N GLU A 33 4.25 -2.20 -1.99
CA GLU A 33 3.95 -1.24 -3.06
C GLU A 33 2.60 -0.53 -2.83
N ILE A 34 1.63 -1.27 -2.28
CA ILE A 34 0.32 -0.74 -1.90
C ILE A 34 0.47 0.21 -0.71
N GLU A 35 1.23 -0.16 0.32
CA GLU A 35 1.48 0.69 1.48
C GLU A 35 2.21 1.98 1.10
N GLU A 36 3.21 1.89 0.22
CA GLU A 36 3.91 3.03 -0.33
C GLU A 36 2.95 3.94 -1.12
N SER A 37 2.11 3.37 -1.98
CA SER A 37 1.10 4.11 -2.72
C SER A 37 0.15 4.88 -1.77
N PHE A 38 -0.28 4.25 -0.68
CA PHE A 38 -1.08 4.92 0.35
C PHE A 38 -0.31 5.99 1.12
N ARG A 39 1.00 5.81 1.30
CA ARG A 39 1.89 6.80 1.93
C ARG A 39 1.96 8.05 1.07
N ILE A 40 2.31 7.90 -0.22
CA ILE A 40 2.38 8.99 -1.21
C ILE A 40 1.05 9.72 -1.30
N MET A 41 -0.06 8.99 -1.37
CA MET A 41 -1.40 9.60 -1.45
C MET A 41 -1.72 10.46 -0.22
N LYS A 42 -1.31 10.03 0.98
CA LYS A 42 -1.54 10.77 2.22
C LYS A 42 -0.57 11.96 2.36
N THR A 43 0.72 11.79 2.04
CA THR A 43 1.75 12.81 2.25
C THR A 43 1.85 13.78 1.08
N GLU A 44 2.16 13.29 -0.11
CA GLU A 44 2.44 14.10 -1.30
C GLU A 44 1.17 14.71 -1.88
N PHE A 45 0.13 13.88 -2.05
CA PHE A 45 -1.14 14.34 -2.62
C PHE A 45 -2.11 14.89 -1.58
N LYS A 46 -1.71 14.93 -0.30
CA LYS A 46 -2.48 15.53 0.81
C LYS A 46 -3.94 15.05 0.81
N ALA A 47 -4.16 13.76 0.52
CA ALA A 47 -5.47 13.13 0.73
C ALA A 47 -5.91 13.26 2.19
N ARG A 48 -4.96 13.51 3.10
CA ARG A 48 -5.23 13.93 4.48
C ARG A 48 -4.28 15.08 4.87
N PRO A 49 -4.73 16.03 5.70
CA PRO A 49 -6.07 16.17 6.27
C PRO A 49 -7.12 16.66 5.25
N VAL A 50 -8.36 16.20 5.40
CA VAL A 50 -9.50 16.59 4.55
C VAL A 50 -10.24 17.75 5.21
N TYR A 51 -10.16 18.95 4.63
CA TYR A 51 -10.82 20.16 5.16
C TYR A 51 -12.24 20.39 4.59
N LEU A 52 -12.81 19.37 3.94
CA LEU A 52 -14.11 19.39 3.29
C LEU A 52 -15.15 18.70 4.19
N HIS A 53 -16.35 19.29 4.27
CA HIS A 53 -17.43 18.79 5.14
C HIS A 53 -18.53 18.06 4.38
N ARG A 54 -18.68 18.32 3.07
CA ARG A 54 -19.67 17.64 2.23
C ARG A 54 -19.06 16.36 1.68
N GLU A 55 -19.73 15.24 1.88
CA GLU A 55 -19.32 13.91 1.43
C GLU A 55 -18.92 13.90 -0.06
N THR A 56 -19.74 14.46 -0.94
CA THR A 56 -19.44 14.55 -2.37
C THR A 56 -18.12 15.26 -2.69
N ARG A 57 -17.73 16.26 -1.89
CA ARG A 57 -16.45 16.96 -2.06
C ARG A 57 -15.29 16.17 -1.49
N ILE A 58 -15.51 15.42 -0.40
CA ILE A 58 -14.53 14.50 0.16
C ILE A 58 -14.21 13.40 -0.86
N GLU A 59 -15.24 12.77 -1.44
CA GLU A 59 -15.10 11.76 -2.49
C GLU A 59 -14.38 12.30 -3.72
N ALA A 60 -14.77 13.49 -4.19
CA ALA A 60 -14.09 14.13 -5.32
C ALA A 60 -12.60 14.39 -5.04
N HIS A 61 -12.23 14.84 -3.84
CA HIS A 61 -10.83 15.03 -3.45
C HIS A 61 -10.05 13.71 -3.49
N PHE A 62 -10.59 12.65 -2.88
CA PHE A 62 -9.96 11.33 -2.92
C PHE A 62 -9.81 10.80 -4.34
N LEU A 63 -10.82 11.00 -5.19
CA LEU A 63 -10.75 10.59 -6.59
C LEU A 63 -9.64 11.34 -7.34
N VAL A 64 -9.49 12.64 -7.14
CA VAL A 64 -8.40 13.42 -7.75
C VAL A 64 -7.03 12.93 -7.25
N CYS A 65 -6.86 12.73 -5.94
CA CYS A 65 -5.61 12.18 -5.38
C CYS A 65 -5.30 10.78 -5.95
N PHE A 66 -6.32 9.95 -6.16
CA PHE A 66 -6.17 8.61 -6.72
C PHE A 66 -5.76 8.65 -8.20
N ILE A 67 -6.40 9.50 -9.01
CA ILE A 67 -6.03 9.68 -10.42
C ILE A 67 -4.59 10.22 -10.54
N ALA A 68 -4.21 11.18 -9.70
CA ALA A 68 -2.83 11.68 -9.65
C ALA A 68 -1.82 10.57 -9.33
N LEU A 69 -2.13 9.70 -8.37
CA LEU A 69 -1.31 8.53 -8.03
C LEU A 69 -1.20 7.54 -9.19
N LEU A 70 -2.30 7.28 -9.91
CA LEU A 70 -2.28 6.42 -11.08
C LEU A 70 -1.34 6.97 -12.17
N VAL A 71 -1.47 8.25 -12.49
CA VAL A 71 -0.59 8.92 -13.46
C VAL A 71 0.86 8.87 -13.01
N TYR A 72 1.12 9.17 -11.73
CA TYR A 72 2.46 9.08 -11.15
C TYR A 72 3.07 7.69 -11.34
N ARG A 73 2.34 6.62 -10.99
CA ARG A 73 2.85 5.24 -11.14
C ARG A 73 3.12 4.87 -12.59
N ILE A 74 2.24 5.26 -13.52
CA ILE A 74 2.46 5.02 -14.96
C ILE A 74 3.74 5.72 -15.42
N VAL A 75 3.94 6.98 -15.01
CA VAL A 75 5.14 7.75 -15.38
C VAL A 75 6.40 7.13 -14.75
N SER A 76 6.39 6.74 -13.48
CA SER A 76 7.51 6.06 -12.83
C SER A 76 7.89 4.76 -13.55
N GLN A 77 6.90 3.94 -13.92
CA GLN A 77 7.12 2.71 -14.68
C GLN A 77 7.73 2.97 -16.06
N LEU A 78 7.30 4.03 -16.75
CA LEU A 78 7.87 4.41 -18.05
C LEU A 78 9.31 4.93 -17.93
N LEU A 79 9.64 5.58 -16.81
CA LEU A 79 10.99 6.11 -16.55
C LEU A 79 11.96 5.08 -15.98
N GLY A 80 11.47 3.90 -15.57
CA GLY A 80 12.30 2.84 -15.01
C GLY A 80 12.70 3.05 -13.55
N ASP A 81 12.05 3.96 -12.83
CA ASP A 81 12.17 4.06 -11.38
C ASP A 81 11.39 2.89 -10.74
N GLN A 82 12.11 2.01 -10.03
CA GLN A 82 11.53 0.99 -9.15
C GLN A 82 11.36 1.52 -7.74
#